data_AF-A0A0Q3X165-F1
#
_entry.id   AF-A0A0Q3X165-F1
#
_cell.length_a   1.000
_cell.length_b   1.000
_cell.length_c   1.000
_cell.angle_alpha   90.00
_cell.angle_beta   90.00
_cell.angle_gamma   90.00
#
_symmetry.space_group_name_H-M   'P 1'
#
loop_
_entity.id
_entity.type
_entity.pdbx_description
1 polymer ?
#
loop_
_entity_poly.entity_id
_entity_poly.type
_entity_poly.pdbx_seq_one_letter_code
_entity_poly.pdbx_strand_id
1 'polypeptide(L)'
;MWLLIAVFIILIIGTIIGCRYSIKLFNENSSKKFLPFGIAFLIAVISEVVYFFGAKRMNLSIDVSLSWMVINMALFFASGIIYFSAYIKGSVKP
;
A
#
# COMPACT_ATOMS: atom_id res chain seq x y z
N MET A 1 8.68 20.16 1.63
CA MET A 1 7.20 20.42 1.80
C MET A 1 6.35 20.01 0.58
N TRP A 2 6.59 20.52 -0.64
CA TRP A 2 5.80 20.16 -1.83
C TRP A 2 5.76 18.66 -2.17
N LEU A 3 6.87 17.96 -1.90
CA LEU A 3 6.99 16.53 -2.14
C LEU A 3 6.09 15.71 -1.20
N LEU A 4 6.00 16.10 0.07
CA LEU A 4 5.05 15.52 1.03
C LEU A 4 3.60 15.73 0.58
N ILE A 5 3.26 16.93 0.11
CA ILE A 5 1.90 17.24 -0.38
C ILE A 5 1.56 16.34 -1.58
N ALA A 6 2.47 16.20 -2.54
CA ALA A 6 2.28 15.32 -3.69
C ALA A 6 2.08 13.85 -3.27
N VAL A 7 2.85 13.37 -2.29
CA VAL A 7 2.71 12.04 -1.71
C VAL A 7 1.34 11.84 -1.08
N PHE A 8 0.85 12.81 -0.30
CA PHE A 8 -0.49 12.74 0.29
C PHE A 8 -1.59 12.69 -0.76
N ILE A 9 -1.49 13.47 -1.84
CA ILE A 9 -2.46 13.44 -2.94
C ILE A 9 -2.47 12.06 -3.61
N ILE A 10 -1.30 11.49 -3.87
CA ILE A 10 -1.17 10.14 -4.45
C ILE A 10 -1.79 9.10 -3.53
N LEU A 11 -1.55 9.18 -2.21
CA LEU A 11 -2.13 8.27 -1.24
C LEU A 11 -3.66 8.38 -1.20
N ILE A 12 -4.23 9.58 -1.26
CA ILE A 12 -5.68 9.79 -1.29
C ILE A 12 -6.29 9.16 -2.55
N ILE A 13 -5.75 9.48 -3.72
CA ILE A 13 -6.26 8.95 -5.00
C ILE A 13 -6.12 7.42 -5.04
N GLY A 14 -4.96 6.91 -4.64
CA GLY A 14 -4.69 5.48 -4.57
C GLY A 14 -5.64 4.74 -3.61
N THR A 15 -5.96 5.35 -2.47
CA THR A 15 -6.93 4.80 -1.51
C THR A 15 -8.32 4.74 -2.12
N ILE A 16 -8.79 5.79 -2.81
CA ILE A 16 -10.13 5.80 -3.43
C ILE A 16 -10.24 4.69 -4.49
N ILE A 17 -9.25 4.57 -5.37
CA ILE A 17 -9.23 3.55 -6.43
C ILE A 17 -9.13 2.15 -5.82
N GLY A 18 -8.22 1.97 -4.85
CA GLY A 18 -7.99 0.70 -4.16
C GLY A 18 -9.23 0.21 -3.41
N CYS A 19 -9.94 1.11 -2.71
CA CYS A 19 -11.20 0.79 -2.05
C CYS A 19 -12.27 0.32 -3.06
N ARG A 20 -12.48 1.06 -4.16
CA ARG A 20 -13.46 0.68 -5.19
C ARG A 20 -13.15 -0.68 -5.80
N TYR A 21 -11.89 -0.93 -6.15
CA TYR A 21 -11.46 -2.20 -6.74
C TYR A 21 -11.58 -3.37 -5.77
N SER A 22 -11.17 -3.16 -4.50
CA SER A 22 -11.26 -4.18 -3.46
C SER A 22 -12.72 -4.53 -3.15
N ILE A 23 -13.62 -3.54 -3.03
CA ILE A 23 -15.06 -3.78 -2.83
C ILE A 23 -15.62 -4.65 -3.97
N LYS A 24 -15.26 -4.36 -5.22
CA LYS A 24 -15.70 -5.15 -6.37
C LYS A 24 -15.24 -6.61 -6.27
N LEU A 25 -13.94 -6.84 -6.04
CA LEU A 25 -13.38 -8.18 -5.88
C LEU A 25 -13.98 -8.94 -4.69
N PHE A 26 -14.28 -8.24 -3.60
CA PHE A 26 -14.90 -8.82 -2.41
C PHE A 26 -16.37 -9.17 -2.61
N ASN A 27 -17.12 -8.41 -3.40
CA ASN A 27 -18.52 -8.70 -3.68
C ASN A 27 -18.68 -9.81 -4.71
N GLU A 28 -17.76 -9.93 -5.65
CA GLU A 28 -17.77 -10.99 -6.67
C GLU A 28 -17.27 -12.35 -6.13
N ASN A 29 -16.97 -12.45 -4.83
CA ASN A 29 -16.34 -13.62 -4.17
C ASN A 29 -15.20 -14.23 -5.00
N SER A 30 -14.42 -13.36 -5.65
CA SER A 30 -13.42 -13.78 -6.62
C SER A 30 -12.27 -14.51 -5.93
N SER A 31 -11.74 -15.54 -6.58
CA SER A 31 -10.49 -16.21 -6.13
C SER A 31 -9.31 -15.25 -6.05
N LYS A 32 -9.39 -14.11 -6.73
CA LYS A 32 -8.35 -13.06 -6.77
C LYS A 32 -8.50 -11.99 -5.69
N LYS A 33 -9.33 -12.20 -4.66
CA LYS A 33 -9.53 -11.24 -3.54
C LYS A 33 -8.25 -10.86 -2.78
N PHE A 34 -7.21 -11.69 -2.83
CA PHE A 34 -5.90 -11.41 -2.22
C PHE A 34 -4.90 -10.75 -3.17
N LEU A 35 -5.23 -10.60 -4.46
CA LEU A 35 -4.35 -9.97 -5.45
C LEU A 35 -3.98 -8.51 -5.07
N PRO A 36 -4.93 -7.66 -4.61
CA PRO A 36 -4.59 -6.29 -4.22
C PRO A 36 -3.65 -6.24 -3.01
N PHE A 37 -3.77 -7.20 -2.08
CA PHE A 37 -2.83 -7.36 -0.97
C PHE A 37 -1.42 -7.66 -1.48
N GLY A 38 -1.29 -8.68 -2.33
CA GLY A 38 0.02 -9.09 -2.86
C GLY A 38 0.72 -7.94 -3.61
N ILE A 39 -0.03 -7.15 -4.39
CA ILE A 39 0.51 -5.99 -5.10
C ILE A 39 0.97 -4.91 -4.12
N ALA A 40 0.13 -4.49 -3.18
CA ALA A 40 0.48 -3.44 -2.22
C ALA A 40 1.69 -3.82 -1.34
N PHE A 41 1.70 -5.08 -0.86
CA PHE A 41 2.80 -5.61 -0.06
C PHE A 41 4.11 -5.68 -0.85
N LEU A 42 4.06 -6.17 -2.10
CA LEU A 42 5.25 -6.29 -2.95
C LEU A 42 5.83 -4.92 -3.30
N ILE A 43 4.98 -3.92 -3.58
CA ILE A 43 5.43 -2.54 -3.80
C ILE A 43 6.08 -1.97 -2.54
N ALA A 44 5.51 -2.20 -1.35
CA ALA A 44 6.09 -1.75 -0.09
C ALA A 44 7.50 -2.36 0.14
N VAL A 45 7.63 -3.67 -0.03
CA VAL A 45 8.90 -4.39 0.16
C VAL A 45 9.94 -3.92 -0.84
N ILE A 46 9.61 -3.82 -2.13
CA ILE A 46 10.55 -3.34 -3.16
C ILE A 46 10.98 -1.89 -2.85
N SER A 47 10.02 -1.03 -2.50
CA SER A 47 10.26 0.36 -2.14
C SER A 47 11.21 0.48 -0.93
N GLU A 48 11.04 -0.35 0.08
CA GLU A 48 11.89 -0.36 1.28
C GLU A 48 13.30 -0.90 1.00
N VAL A 49 13.42 -1.94 0.16
CA VAL A 49 14.72 -2.44 -0.32
C VAL A 49 15.46 -1.35 -1.09
N VAL A 50 14.78 -0.67 -2.03
CA VAL A 50 15.36 0.45 -2.79
C VAL A 50 15.82 1.56 -1.86
N TYR A 51 15.04 1.89 -0.84
CA TYR A 51 15.43 2.89 0.15
C TYR A 51 16.66 2.46 0.95
N PHE A 52 16.71 1.23 1.49
CA PHE A 52 17.85 0.77 2.30
C PHE A 52 19.16 0.73 1.51
N PHE A 53 19.13 0.27 0.26
CA PHE A 53 20.32 0.21 -0.58
C PHE A 53 20.66 1.57 -1.22
N GLY A 54 19.65 2.38 -1.53
CA GLY A 54 19.80 3.71 -2.12
C GLY A 54 20.24 4.78 -1.12
N ALA A 55 19.67 4.79 0.09
CA ALA A 55 19.97 5.76 1.14
C ALA A 55 21.42 5.67 1.64
N LYS A 56 22.07 4.49 1.55
CA LYS A 56 23.51 4.37 1.83
C LYS A 56 24.40 5.11 0.82
N ARG A 57 23.88 5.42 -0.38
CA ARG A 57 24.62 6.11 -1.45
C ARG A 57 24.17 7.54 -1.68
N MET A 58 22.95 7.86 -1.27
CA MET A 58 22.32 9.16 -1.49
C MET A 58 22.23 9.86 -0.14
N ASN A 59 22.90 11.01 0.04
CA ASN A 59 22.66 11.93 1.16
C ASN A 59 21.25 12.52 1.01
N LEU A 60 20.23 11.68 1.23
CA LEU A 60 18.83 12.04 1.07
C LEU A 60 18.47 13.09 2.11
N SER A 61 17.70 14.09 1.69
CA SER A 61 17.15 15.06 2.62
C SER A 61 16.15 14.38 3.57
N ILE A 62 15.99 15.00 4.74
CA ILE A 62 15.01 14.57 5.76
C ILE A 62 13.60 14.51 5.16
N ASP A 63 13.24 15.47 4.30
CA ASP A 63 11.95 15.52 3.60
C ASP A 63 11.69 14.29 2.71
N VAL A 64 12.71 13.80 1.99
CA VAL A 64 12.57 12.61 1.14
C VAL A 64 12.47 11.36 1.99
N SER A 65 13.28 11.26 3.04
CA SER A 65 13.27 10.15 3.99
C SER A 65 11.90 9.99 4.67
N LEU A 66 11.34 11.09 5.18
CA LEU A 66 10.01 11.10 5.80
C LEU A 66 8.90 10.77 4.80
N SER A 67 8.94 11.34 3.60
CA SER A 67 7.99 11.02 2.53
C SER A 67 7.99 9.54 2.20
N TRP A 68 9.19 8.94 2.07
CA TRP A 68 9.36 7.53 1.76
C TRP A 68 8.81 6.63 2.88
N MET A 69 9.09 6.99 4.13
CA MET A 69 8.62 6.27 5.30
C MET A 69 7.09 6.30 5.40
N VAL A 70 6.47 7.45 5.16
CA VAL A 70 5.00 7.61 5.14
C VAL A 70 4.35 6.76 4.05
N ILE A 71 4.94 6.72 2.85
CA ILE A 71 4.44 5.89 1.75
C ILE A 71 4.48 4.40 2.13
N ASN A 72 5.61 3.93 2.64
CA ASN A 72 5.76 2.52 3.00
C ASN A 72 4.83 2.13 4.16
N MET A 73 4.69 2.97 5.19
CA MET A 73 3.71 2.74 6.26
C MET A 73 2.30 2.63 5.71
N ALA A 74 1.90 3.53 4.80
CA ALA A 74 0.57 3.49 4.20
C ALA A 74 0.35 2.23 3.37
N LEU A 75 1.34 1.79 2.58
CA LEU A 75 1.29 0.57 1.79
C LEU A 75 1.20 -0.68 2.66
N PHE A 76 2.02 -0.79 3.71
CA PHE A 76 1.96 -1.90 4.66
C PHE A 76 0.61 -1.95 5.37
N PHE A 77 0.14 -0.81 5.87
CA PHE A 77 -1.16 -0.72 6.54
C PHE A 77 -2.31 -1.11 5.60
N ALA A 78 -2.32 -0.60 4.37
CA ALA A 78 -3.31 -0.97 3.35
C ALA A 78 -3.27 -2.46 3.02
N SER A 79 -2.08 -3.04 2.89
CA SER A 79 -1.92 -4.48 2.65
C SER A 79 -2.53 -5.30 3.79
N GLY A 80 -2.26 -4.93 5.05
CA GLY A 80 -2.84 -5.58 6.22
C GLY A 80 -4.37 -5.53 6.21
N ILE A 81 -4.96 -4.35 5.99
CA ILE A 81 -6.42 -4.20 5.91
C ILE A 81 -7.03 -5.10 4.81
N ILE A 82 -6.43 -5.13 3.62
CA ILE A 82 -6.94 -5.95 2.51
C ILE A 82 -6.87 -7.44 2.88
N TYR A 83 -5.77 -7.89 3.47
CA TYR A 83 -5.61 -9.28 3.91
C TYR A 83 -6.65 -9.66 4.97
N PHE A 84 -6.79 -8.85 6.03
CA PHE A 84 -7.78 -9.12 7.09
C PHE A 84 -9.21 -9.07 6.57
N SER A 85 -9.54 -8.10 5.70
CA SER A 85 -10.87 -8.00 5.07
C SER A 85 -11.20 -9.22 4.21
N ALA A 86 -10.21 -9.71 3.47
CA ALA A 86 -10.33 -10.93 2.66
C ALA A 86 -10.46 -12.20 3.49
N TYR A 87 -9.71 -12.26 4.59
CA TYR A 87 -9.75 -13.36 5.53
C TYR A 87 -11.10 -13.45 6.22
N ILE A 88 -11.58 -12.35 6.83
CA ILE A 88 -12.87 -12.29 7.54
C ILE A 88 -14.02 -12.68 6.59
N LYS A 89 -14.08 -12.10 5.40
CA LYS A 89 -15.12 -12.42 4.41
C LYS A 89 -14.99 -13.83 3.82
N GLY A 90 -13.80 -14.42 3.83
CA GLY A 90 -13.57 -15.81 3.45
C GLY A 90 -13.89 -16.83 4.56
N SER A 91 -13.78 -16.44 5.83
CA SER A 91 -14.14 -17.26 7.00
C SER A 91 -15.63 -17.24 7.31
N VAL A 92 -16.36 -16.22 6.85
CA VAL A 92 -17.83 -16.24 6.82
C VAL A 92 -18.26 -17.07 5.61
N LYS A 93 -18.33 -18.39 5.77
CA LYS A 93 -19.13 -19.22 4.85
C LYS A 93 -20.61 -18.94 5.11
N PRO A 94 -21.46 -18.80 4.07
CA PRO A 94 -22.90 -18.87 4.27
C PRO A 94 -23.31 -20.21 4.89
#